data_AF-A0A314YMY5-F1
#
_entry.id   AF-A0A314YMY5-F1
#
_cell.length_a   1.000
_cell.length_b   1.000
_cell.length_c   1.000
_cell.angle_alpha   90.00
_cell.angle_beta   90.00
_cell.angle_gamma   90.00
#
_symmetry.space_group_name_H-M   'P 1'
#
loop_
_entity.id
_entity.type
_entity.pdbx_description
1 polymer ?
#
loop_
_entity_poly.entity_id
_entity_poly.type
_entity_poly.pdbx_seq_one_letter_code
_entity_poly.pdbx_strand_id
1 'polypeptide(L)'
;MAGISSEESGVGRSMEGISSGQRCLSGEALAEWRSSEQVENGTPSTSPPYWDSDDDDDGGPKPSELYGKYTWKIDKFSQINKRELRSNAFEVGGYKWYILIYPQGCDVCNHLSLFLCVANHDKLLPCWSHFAQFTIAVVNKDPKKSKYSDTLHRFWKKEHDWGWKKFMELSKVLDGFIDADTLIIKAQVQVIREKADRPFRCLDCQYRRELVRVYLTNVEQICRRFVEERRSKLGKLIEDKARWTSFRSFWLGIEQNARRRMSREKMDAVLKVVVKHFFIEKEVTSTLVMDSLYSGLKALEGQTKSKKGRVKLLEAEEMPAPIVRVEKDAFVLVDDVLLLLERAAMEPLPPKDEKGPQNRTKDGNSGEDFNKDCYRAR
;
A
#
# COMPACT_ATOMS: atom_id res chain seq x y z
N MET A 1 -69.54 -2.67 3.11
CA MET A 1 -69.25 -3.16 1.74
C MET A 1 -68.98 -1.95 0.85
N ALA A 2 -68.35 -2.18 -0.32
CA ALA A 2 -67.88 -1.26 -1.38
C ALA A 2 -68.68 0.05 -1.64
N GLY A 3 -68.12 1.09 -2.28
CA GLY A 3 -66.83 1.24 -2.99
C GLY A 3 -66.51 2.73 -3.35
N ILE A 4 -65.27 3.06 -3.76
CA ILE A 4 -64.86 3.32 -5.18
C ILE A 4 -65.41 4.67 -5.71
N SER A 5 -64.69 5.81 -5.60
CA SER A 5 -63.84 6.50 -6.63
C SER A 5 -64.62 7.24 -7.76
N SER A 6 -64.16 8.30 -8.45
CA SER A 6 -62.85 8.96 -8.65
C SER A 6 -63.01 10.47 -9.06
N GLU A 7 -61.97 11.10 -9.64
CA GLU A 7 -61.95 12.37 -10.44
C GLU A 7 -62.00 13.71 -9.64
N GLU A 8 -61.05 14.65 -9.71
CA GLU A 8 -60.31 15.37 -10.78
C GLU A 8 -60.94 16.72 -11.23
N SER A 9 -60.16 17.80 -11.02
CA SER A 9 -60.17 19.16 -11.64
C SER A 9 -59.57 20.17 -10.62
N GLY A 10 -58.91 21.27 -10.99
CA GLY A 10 -58.49 21.74 -12.31
C GLY A 10 -58.25 23.26 -12.35
N VAL A 11 -56.98 23.70 -12.25
CA VAL A 11 -56.41 25.00 -12.74
C VAL A 11 -56.96 26.35 -12.19
N GLY A 12 -56.08 27.28 -11.74
CA GLY A 12 -56.50 28.69 -11.57
C GLY A 12 -55.65 29.73 -10.80
N ARG A 13 -54.43 30.05 -11.27
CA ARG A 13 -53.66 31.34 -11.20
C ARG A 13 -53.86 32.42 -10.07
N SER A 14 -52.71 33.04 -9.71
CA SER A 14 -52.49 34.46 -9.31
C SER A 14 -52.71 34.86 -7.82
N MET A 15 -51.99 35.80 -7.19
CA MET A 15 -50.58 36.30 -7.28
C MET A 15 -50.29 37.17 -6.02
N GLU A 16 -49.04 37.12 -5.50
CA GLU A 16 -48.40 38.03 -4.51
C GLU A 16 -49.00 38.22 -3.08
N GLY A 17 -48.13 38.20 -2.06
CA GLY A 17 -48.51 38.42 -0.66
C GLY A 17 -47.39 38.11 0.37
N ILE A 18 -46.51 39.08 0.61
CA ILE A 18 -45.29 39.01 1.45
C ILE A 18 -45.59 38.71 2.95
N SER A 19 -44.83 37.80 3.60
CA SER A 19 -43.98 38.13 4.78
C SER A 19 -43.32 36.93 5.51
N SER A 20 -42.09 37.18 5.98
CA SER A 20 -41.36 36.58 7.13
C SER A 20 -41.64 35.14 7.60
N GLY A 21 -40.62 34.27 7.52
CA GLY A 21 -40.63 32.92 8.10
C GLY A 21 -39.25 32.29 8.25
N GLN A 22 -38.31 32.98 8.89
CA GLN A 22 -36.92 32.54 9.03
C GLN A 22 -36.80 31.34 9.99
N ARG A 23 -36.45 30.15 9.48
CA ARG A 23 -35.87 29.07 10.30
C ARG A 23 -34.78 28.32 9.56
N CYS A 24 -33.55 28.52 10.01
CA CYS A 24 -32.40 27.70 9.66
C CYS A 24 -32.64 26.26 10.16
N LEU A 25 -32.35 25.27 9.32
CA LEU A 25 -31.93 23.95 9.77
C LEU A 25 -30.52 23.71 9.25
N SER A 26 -29.62 23.43 10.19
CA SER A 26 -28.18 23.32 9.98
C SER A 26 -27.82 22.07 9.17
N GLY A 27 -26.85 22.20 8.27
CA GLY A 27 -26.37 21.08 7.47
C GLY A 27 -25.59 20.06 8.27
N GLU A 28 -26.19 18.90 8.54
CA GLU A 28 -25.46 17.65 8.73
C GLU A 28 -25.01 17.10 7.36
N ALA A 29 -23.96 17.71 6.81
CA ALA A 29 -23.36 17.27 5.55
C ALA A 29 -21.87 17.62 5.50
N LEU A 30 -21.03 16.92 6.28
CA LEU A 30 -19.58 17.02 6.15
C LEU A 30 -18.84 15.82 6.76
N ALA A 31 -18.08 15.12 5.90
CA ALA A 31 -17.12 14.06 6.23
C ALA A 31 -17.70 12.77 6.84
N GLU A 32 -18.69 12.18 6.17
CA GLU A 32 -18.80 10.73 6.16
C GLU A 32 -17.50 10.13 5.58
N TRP A 33 -16.97 9.12 6.26
CA TRP A 33 -15.62 8.60 6.03
C TRP A 33 -15.57 7.77 4.75
N ARG A 34 -14.41 7.71 4.08
CA ARG A 34 -14.20 6.78 2.96
C ARG A 34 -14.28 5.32 3.45
N SER A 35 -15.49 4.77 3.43
CA SER A 35 -15.75 3.33 3.45
C SER A 35 -15.08 2.69 2.23
N SER A 36 -14.78 1.40 2.36
CA SER A 36 -14.37 0.50 1.27
C SER A 36 -15.28 0.57 0.04
N GLU A 37 -16.55 0.95 0.23
CA GLU A 37 -17.62 0.86 -0.77
C GLU A 37 -17.67 2.03 -1.76
N GLN A 38 -16.97 3.15 -1.51
CA GLN A 38 -17.03 4.33 -2.40
C GLN A 38 -16.05 4.27 -3.60
N VAL A 39 -15.41 3.13 -3.87
CA VAL A 39 -14.40 2.98 -4.94
C VAL A 39 -15.01 2.54 -6.28
N GLU A 40 -16.28 2.10 -6.34
CA GLU A 40 -16.91 1.64 -7.60
C GLU A 40 -17.36 2.76 -8.54
N ASN A 41 -17.35 4.03 -8.11
CA ASN A 41 -17.78 5.15 -8.96
C ASN A 41 -16.68 5.63 -9.93
N GLY A 42 -16.53 4.87 -11.03
CA GLY A 42 -16.54 5.44 -12.38
C GLY A 42 -15.34 6.27 -12.86
N THR A 43 -14.22 6.29 -12.16
CA THR A 43 -12.98 6.88 -12.70
C THR A 43 -12.12 5.79 -13.33
N PRO A 44 -11.82 5.81 -14.64
CA PRO A 44 -10.94 4.80 -15.23
C PRO A 44 -9.53 4.95 -14.66
N SER A 45 -9.06 3.89 -14.00
CA SER A 45 -7.68 3.85 -13.49
C SER A 45 -6.71 3.87 -14.67
N THR A 46 -5.74 4.79 -14.66
CA THR A 46 -4.62 4.81 -15.60
C THR A 46 -3.53 3.80 -15.25
N SER A 47 -3.76 2.95 -14.23
CA SER A 47 -2.90 1.80 -13.94
C SER A 47 -3.23 0.68 -14.92
N PRO A 48 -2.23 -0.07 -15.44
CA PRO A 48 -2.49 -1.23 -16.30
C PRO A 48 -3.48 -2.21 -15.64
N PRO A 49 -4.32 -2.91 -16.41
CA PRO A 49 -5.20 -3.94 -15.88
C PRO A 49 -4.34 -5.08 -15.31
N TYR A 50 -4.13 -5.03 -14.01
CA TYR A 50 -3.38 -6.02 -13.25
C TYR A 50 -4.21 -7.30 -13.19
N TRP A 51 -3.70 -8.37 -13.81
CA TRP A 51 -4.43 -9.60 -14.16
C TRP A 51 -4.82 -10.53 -12.98
N ASP A 52 -5.08 -9.97 -11.79
CA ASP A 52 -5.77 -10.70 -10.72
C ASP A 52 -7.28 -10.47 -10.86
N SER A 53 -7.90 -11.25 -11.75
CA SER A 53 -9.23 -11.80 -11.48
C SER A 53 -9.08 -12.89 -10.42
N ASP A 54 -8.76 -12.47 -9.19
CA ASP A 54 -8.85 -13.30 -7.97
C ASP A 54 -10.36 -13.46 -7.64
N ASP A 55 -11.13 -14.04 -8.58
CA ASP A 55 -12.54 -14.44 -8.42
C ASP A 55 -12.68 -15.73 -7.58
N ASP A 56 -11.56 -16.27 -7.09
CA ASP A 56 -11.53 -17.40 -6.17
C ASP A 56 -11.91 -16.93 -4.75
N ASP A 57 -13.17 -17.20 -4.40
CA ASP A 57 -13.72 -17.15 -3.04
C ASP A 57 -12.96 -18.09 -2.10
N ASP A 58 -11.85 -17.61 -1.56
CA ASP A 58 -10.90 -18.31 -0.68
C ASP A 58 -11.49 -18.63 0.72
N GLY A 59 -12.79 -18.42 0.93
CA GLY A 59 -13.53 -18.80 2.15
C GLY A 59 -13.05 -18.17 3.47
N GLY A 60 -12.07 -17.28 3.41
CA GLY A 60 -11.50 -16.57 4.55
C GLY A 60 -12.22 -15.26 4.86
N PRO A 61 -11.94 -14.65 6.02
CA PRO A 61 -12.64 -13.45 6.47
C PRO A 61 -12.42 -12.27 5.52
N LYS A 62 -13.51 -11.56 5.22
CA LYS A 62 -13.50 -10.44 4.27
C LYS A 62 -12.74 -9.23 4.82
N PRO A 63 -12.17 -8.36 3.97
CA PRO A 63 -11.48 -7.14 4.43
C PRO A 63 -12.25 -6.28 5.44
N SER A 64 -13.57 -6.22 5.30
CA SER A 64 -14.51 -5.54 6.21
C SER A 64 -14.61 -6.17 7.61
N GLU A 65 -14.48 -7.49 7.72
CA GLU A 65 -14.49 -8.24 8.98
C GLU A 65 -13.16 -8.12 9.73
N LEU A 66 -12.09 -7.77 9.00
CA LEU A 66 -10.76 -7.50 9.53
C LEU A 66 -10.56 -6.02 9.94
N TYR A 67 -11.56 -5.18 9.71
CA TYR A 67 -11.56 -3.76 10.06
C TYR A 67 -12.29 -3.49 11.39
N GLY A 68 -11.84 -2.49 12.15
CA GLY A 68 -12.50 -2.09 13.38
C GLY A 68 -12.15 -0.69 13.83
N LYS A 69 -13.06 -0.08 14.59
CA LYS A 69 -12.91 1.24 15.20
C LYS A 69 -13.01 1.13 16.72
N TYR A 70 -12.15 1.82 17.44
CA TYR A 70 -12.19 1.95 18.90
C TYR A 70 -12.10 3.42 19.31
N THR A 71 -12.83 3.79 20.35
CA THR A 71 -12.76 5.15 20.94
C THR A 71 -12.46 5.01 22.41
N TRP A 72 -11.37 5.63 22.84
CA TRP A 72 -10.98 5.75 24.24
C TRP A 72 -11.20 7.18 24.70
N LYS A 73 -12.00 7.35 25.75
CA LYS A 73 -12.13 8.60 26.50
C LYS A 73 -11.26 8.51 27.76
N ILE A 74 -10.51 9.56 28.03
CA ILE A 74 -9.67 9.69 29.22
C ILE A 74 -10.15 10.90 29.99
N ASP A 75 -11.04 10.67 30.95
CA ASP A 75 -11.60 11.71 31.80
C ASP A 75 -10.55 12.17 32.84
N LYS A 76 -10.66 13.43 33.28
CA LYS A 76 -9.75 14.07 34.24
C LYS A 76 -8.28 14.08 33.79
N PHE A 77 -8.04 14.27 32.49
CA PHE A 77 -6.72 14.13 31.87
C PHE A 77 -5.65 15.02 32.51
N SER A 78 -5.98 16.26 32.87
CA SER A 78 -5.05 17.21 33.53
C SER A 78 -4.57 16.76 34.91
N GLN A 79 -5.29 15.85 35.57
CA GLN A 79 -4.99 15.35 36.92
C GLN A 79 -4.11 14.08 36.89
N ILE A 80 -3.75 13.57 35.70
CA ILE A 80 -3.05 12.31 35.55
C ILE A 80 -1.53 12.50 35.66
N ASN A 81 -1.00 12.14 36.83
CA ASN A 81 0.44 12.09 37.10
C ASN A 81 1.08 10.72 36.80
N LYS A 82 0.42 9.84 36.04
CA LYS A 82 0.97 8.53 35.65
C LYS A 82 1.89 8.69 34.43
N ARG A 83 3.05 8.01 34.46
CA ARG A 83 4.00 7.96 33.33
C ARG A 83 3.34 7.44 32.06
N GLU A 84 2.51 6.40 32.18
CA GLU A 84 1.78 5.80 31.09
C GLU A 84 0.33 5.49 31.46
N LEU A 85 -0.53 5.43 30.43
CA LEU A 85 -1.91 4.98 30.51
C LEU A 85 -2.16 3.93 29.42
N ARG A 86 -3.01 2.96 29.74
CA ARG A 86 -3.44 1.90 28.82
C ARG A 86 -4.95 1.93 28.70
N SER A 87 -5.49 1.79 27.50
CA SER A 87 -6.92 1.60 27.29
C SER A 87 -7.37 0.21 27.76
N ASN A 88 -8.68 0.00 27.83
CA ASN A 88 -9.21 -1.36 27.83
C ASN A 88 -8.82 -2.06 26.52
N ALA A 89 -8.68 -3.39 26.57
CA ALA A 89 -8.46 -4.17 25.37
C ALA A 89 -9.72 -4.19 24.49
N PHE A 90 -9.54 -4.13 23.18
CA PHE A 90 -10.60 -4.20 22.16
C PHE A 90 -10.20 -5.19 21.07
N GLU A 91 -11.16 -5.74 20.33
CA GLU A 91 -10.91 -6.81 19.36
C GLU A 91 -11.15 -6.33 17.93
N VAL A 92 -10.19 -6.59 17.04
CA VAL A 92 -10.27 -6.29 15.60
C VAL A 92 -9.57 -7.38 14.81
N GLY A 93 -10.24 -7.93 13.80
CA GLY A 93 -9.70 -8.98 12.93
C GLY A 93 -9.27 -10.26 13.65
N GLY A 94 -9.92 -10.61 14.77
CA GLY A 94 -9.59 -11.75 15.62
C GLY A 94 -8.40 -11.52 16.58
N TYR A 95 -7.83 -10.31 16.63
CA TYR A 95 -6.74 -9.96 17.54
C TYR A 95 -7.17 -8.93 18.56
N LYS A 96 -6.63 -9.05 19.78
CA LYS A 96 -6.89 -8.12 20.88
C LYS A 96 -5.81 -7.05 20.91
N TRP A 97 -6.25 -5.80 20.90
CA TRP A 97 -5.43 -4.59 20.84
C TRP A 97 -5.69 -3.71 22.06
N TYR A 98 -4.75 -2.83 22.40
CA TYR A 98 -4.98 -1.71 23.31
C TYR A 98 -4.18 -0.49 22.85
N ILE A 99 -4.61 0.70 23.27
CA ILE A 99 -3.86 1.95 23.06
C ILE A 99 -3.00 2.17 24.32
N LEU A 100 -1.71 2.43 24.12
CA LEU A 100 -0.76 2.85 25.15
C LEU A 100 -0.36 4.30 24.89
N ILE A 101 -0.40 5.14 25.92
CA ILE A 101 0.01 6.54 25.81
C ILE A 101 0.94 6.95 26.93
N TYR A 102 1.85 7.87 26.62
CA TYR A 102 2.70 8.56 27.58
C TYR A 102 2.28 10.03 27.60
N PRO A 103 1.49 10.49 28.59
CA PRO A 103 0.94 11.84 28.63
C PRO A 103 1.99 12.97 28.69
N GLN A 104 3.22 12.66 29.08
CA GLN A 104 4.34 13.63 29.15
C GLN A 104 5.53 13.27 28.23
N GLY A 105 5.42 12.16 27.50
CA GLY A 105 6.45 11.62 26.62
C GLY A 105 7.04 10.28 27.07
N CYS A 106 7.40 9.43 26.11
CA CYS A 106 8.11 8.17 26.35
C CYS A 106 9.63 8.42 26.49
N ASP A 107 10.29 8.72 25.37
CA ASP A 107 11.73 9.03 25.29
C ASP A 107 12.00 10.52 25.03
N VAL A 108 10.96 11.24 24.59
CA VAL A 108 11.01 12.66 24.22
C VAL A 108 10.00 13.40 25.06
N CYS A 109 10.49 14.24 25.97
CA CYS A 109 9.64 15.06 26.84
C CYS A 109 8.78 16.06 26.05
N ASN A 110 7.75 16.60 26.71
CA ASN A 110 6.86 17.66 26.20
C ASN A 110 6.06 17.26 24.94
N HIS A 111 5.96 15.97 24.66
CA HIS A 111 5.13 15.41 23.60
C HIS A 111 4.23 14.31 24.17
N LEU A 112 2.97 14.30 23.75
CA LEU A 112 2.12 13.12 23.85
C LEU A 112 2.70 12.04 22.92
N SER A 113 3.04 10.87 23.47
CA SER A 113 3.38 9.68 22.68
C SER A 113 2.19 8.72 22.64
N LEU A 114 1.88 8.16 21.47
CA LEU A 114 0.75 7.24 21.25
C LEU A 114 1.21 5.97 20.54
N PHE A 115 0.80 4.81 21.03
CA PHE A 115 1.11 3.50 20.46
C PHE A 115 -0.15 2.62 20.40
N LEU A 116 -0.24 1.80 19.34
CA LEU A 116 -1.13 0.65 19.29
C LEU A 116 -0.32 -0.58 19.72
N CYS A 117 -0.90 -1.40 20.60
CA CYS A 117 -0.23 -2.56 21.17
C CYS A 117 -1.09 -3.82 21.06
N VAL A 118 -0.46 -4.99 20.88
CA VAL A 118 -1.11 -6.29 20.93
C VAL A 118 -1.27 -6.73 22.39
N ALA A 119 -2.50 -7.00 22.81
CA ALA A 119 -2.82 -7.49 24.15
C ALA A 119 -2.37 -8.95 24.34
N ASN A 120 -1.99 -9.31 25.57
CA ASN A 120 -1.51 -10.66 25.92
C ASN A 120 -0.28 -11.14 25.11
N HIS A 121 0.58 -10.22 24.65
CA HIS A 121 1.72 -10.58 23.78
C HIS A 121 2.66 -11.63 24.38
N ASP A 122 2.79 -11.69 25.71
CA ASP A 122 3.52 -12.74 26.44
C ASP A 122 3.05 -14.16 26.11
N LYS A 123 1.74 -14.32 25.90
CA LYS A 123 1.07 -15.60 25.64
C LYS A 123 1.09 -16.00 24.16
N LEU A 124 1.56 -15.12 23.27
CA LEU A 124 1.66 -15.43 21.84
C LEU A 124 2.72 -16.50 21.60
N LEU A 125 2.46 -17.36 20.63
CA LEU A 125 3.42 -18.38 20.21
C LEU A 125 4.66 -17.73 19.58
N PRO A 126 5.84 -18.37 19.70
CA PRO A 126 6.95 -18.09 18.79
C PRO A 126 6.46 -18.17 17.34
N CYS A 127 6.94 -17.27 16.48
CA CYS A 127 6.49 -17.09 15.09
C CYS A 127 5.10 -16.45 14.88
N TRP A 128 4.39 -16.00 15.91
CA TRP A 128 3.23 -15.12 15.71
C TRP A 128 3.67 -13.78 15.08
N SER A 129 3.10 -13.42 13.93
CA SER A 129 3.23 -12.08 13.35
C SER A 129 2.10 -11.76 12.39
N HIS A 130 1.58 -10.52 12.42
CA HIS A 130 0.55 -10.06 11.49
C HIS A 130 0.79 -8.61 11.07
N PHE A 131 0.42 -8.27 9.83
CA PHE A 131 0.33 -6.88 9.41
C PHE A 131 -0.96 -6.26 9.91
N ALA A 132 -0.87 -5.02 10.39
CA ALA A 132 -2.02 -4.15 10.55
C ALA A 132 -1.68 -2.74 10.09
N GLN A 133 -2.58 -2.15 9.29
CA GLN A 133 -2.61 -0.71 9.07
C GLN A 133 -3.48 -0.11 10.17
N PHE A 134 -3.06 1.00 10.77
CA PHE A 134 -3.86 1.66 11.78
C PHE A 134 -3.68 3.18 11.75
N THR A 135 -4.77 3.87 12.09
CA THR A 135 -4.83 5.31 12.21
C THR A 135 -5.21 5.66 13.64
N ILE A 136 -4.36 6.44 14.32
CA ILE A 136 -4.71 7.03 15.62
C ILE A 136 -5.06 8.50 15.40
N ALA A 137 -6.17 8.91 16.00
CA ALA A 137 -6.66 10.28 16.00
C ALA A 137 -6.76 10.80 17.44
N VAL A 138 -6.26 12.02 17.67
CA VAL A 138 -6.61 12.80 18.87
C VAL A 138 -7.65 13.82 18.43
N VAL A 139 -8.85 13.70 19.01
CA VAL A 139 -10.02 14.48 18.60
C VAL A 139 -9.96 15.87 19.21
N ASN A 140 -10.17 16.90 18.39
CA ASN A 140 -10.35 18.28 18.84
C ASN A 140 -11.85 18.60 18.96
N LYS A 141 -12.19 19.58 19.80
CA LYS A 141 -13.56 20.14 19.91
C LYS A 141 -14.13 20.56 18.55
N ASP A 142 -13.28 21.12 17.69
CA ASP A 142 -13.56 21.27 16.26
C ASP A 142 -13.09 20.02 15.51
N PRO A 143 -14.00 19.18 14.96
CA PRO A 143 -13.61 17.97 14.24
C PRO A 143 -12.61 18.22 13.11
N LYS A 144 -12.64 19.41 12.48
CA LYS A 144 -11.73 19.80 11.38
C LYS A 144 -10.28 20.03 11.84
N LYS A 145 -10.06 20.26 13.14
CA LYS A 145 -8.73 20.44 13.77
C LYS A 145 -8.19 19.17 14.41
N SER A 146 -8.94 18.06 14.40
CA SER A 146 -8.48 16.79 14.95
C SER A 146 -7.19 16.33 14.27
N LYS A 147 -6.23 15.80 15.04
CA LYS A 147 -4.94 15.34 14.51
C LYS A 147 -5.01 13.85 14.26
N TYR A 148 -4.60 13.46 13.06
CA TYR A 148 -4.54 12.07 12.63
C TYR A 148 -3.08 11.68 12.36
N SER A 149 -2.74 10.43 12.59
CA SER A 149 -1.54 9.81 12.00
C SER A 149 -1.86 8.35 11.70
N ASP A 150 -1.51 7.93 10.49
CA ASP A 150 -1.66 6.57 9.99
C ASP A 150 -0.29 5.91 9.80
N THR A 151 -0.24 4.60 9.98
CA THR A 151 0.96 3.81 9.74
C THR A 151 0.60 2.36 9.46
N LEU A 152 1.57 1.62 8.93
CA LEU A 152 1.51 0.18 8.73
C LEU A 152 2.67 -0.46 9.47
N HIS A 153 2.39 -1.54 10.20
CA HIS A 153 3.43 -2.28 10.89
C HIS A 153 3.16 -3.79 10.88
N ARG A 154 4.23 -4.59 10.98
CA ARG A 154 4.14 -6.03 11.26
C ARG A 154 4.37 -6.27 12.74
N PHE A 155 3.28 -6.38 13.48
CA PHE A 155 3.34 -6.76 14.88
C PHE A 155 3.85 -8.20 15.01
N TRP A 156 4.73 -8.45 15.97
CA TRP A 156 5.23 -9.77 16.32
C TRP A 156 5.60 -9.83 17.81
N LYS A 157 5.99 -10.99 18.34
CA LYS A 157 6.21 -11.14 19.79
C LYS A 157 7.25 -10.18 20.40
N LYS A 158 8.26 -9.74 19.64
CA LYS A 158 9.27 -8.77 20.12
C LYS A 158 8.85 -7.31 19.93
N GLU A 159 8.27 -6.96 18.79
CA GLU A 159 7.71 -5.63 18.51
C GLU A 159 6.19 -5.78 18.49
N HIS A 160 5.63 -5.79 19.70
CA HIS A 160 4.19 -5.96 19.95
C HIS A 160 3.47 -4.61 20.05
N ASP A 161 4.22 -3.52 20.07
CA ASP A 161 3.77 -2.13 20.07
C ASP A 161 4.36 -1.37 18.88
N TRP A 162 3.60 -0.43 18.34
CA TRP A 162 4.07 0.50 17.31
C TRP A 162 3.31 1.82 17.35
N GLY A 163 3.94 2.92 16.96
CA GLY A 163 3.34 4.24 16.98
C GLY A 163 4.35 5.38 17.01
N TRP A 164 3.98 6.50 17.64
CA TRP A 164 4.67 7.77 17.52
C TRP A 164 5.15 8.29 18.87
N LYS A 165 6.48 8.32 19.05
CA LYS A 165 7.14 8.94 20.21
C LYS A 165 6.86 10.44 20.31
N LYS A 166 6.70 11.14 19.17
CA LYS A 166 6.37 12.57 19.07
C LYS A 166 5.02 12.78 18.36
N PHE A 167 3.91 12.25 18.88
CA PHE A 167 2.62 12.38 18.21
C PHE A 167 2.12 13.84 18.20
N MET A 168 2.13 14.53 19.34
CA MET A 168 1.71 15.93 19.44
C MET A 168 2.44 16.63 20.60
N GLU A 169 2.84 17.89 20.42
CA GLU A 169 3.37 18.72 21.52
C GLU A 169 2.28 18.99 22.56
N LEU A 170 2.62 18.97 23.86
CA LEU A 170 1.61 19.11 24.93
C LEU A 170 0.94 20.49 24.95
N SER A 171 1.66 21.54 24.54
CA SER A 171 1.09 22.87 24.32
C SER A 171 -0.07 22.85 23.32
N LYS A 172 0.04 22.04 22.25
CA LYS A 172 -1.02 21.85 21.26
C LYS A 172 -2.14 20.94 21.77
N VAL A 173 -1.87 19.96 22.63
CA VAL A 173 -2.93 19.13 23.27
C VAL A 173 -3.87 20.00 24.12
N LEU A 174 -3.33 21.02 24.80
CA LEU A 174 -4.12 21.97 25.58
C LEU A 174 -4.99 22.90 24.70
N ASP A 175 -4.63 23.11 23.42
CA ASP A 175 -5.38 23.91 22.45
C ASP A 175 -6.58 23.14 21.85
N GLY A 176 -7.59 22.91 22.68
CA GLY A 176 -8.89 22.40 22.25
C GLY A 176 -8.97 20.89 21.97
N PHE A 177 -7.92 20.09 22.23
CA PHE A 177 -8.01 18.62 22.21
C PHE A 177 -8.46 18.02 23.55
N ILE A 178 -8.42 18.81 24.63
CA ILE A 178 -9.03 18.48 25.91
C ILE A 178 -10.36 19.24 26.02
N ASP A 179 -11.46 18.49 26.13
CA ASP A 179 -12.80 19.05 26.33
C ASP A 179 -13.40 18.54 27.64
N ALA A 180 -13.93 19.45 28.48
CA ALA A 180 -14.36 19.14 29.84
C ALA A 180 -13.36 18.23 30.62
N ASP A 181 -12.08 18.58 30.59
CA ASP A 181 -10.96 17.79 31.16
C ASP A 181 -10.87 16.35 30.63
N THR A 182 -11.40 16.09 29.42
CA THR A 182 -11.44 14.77 28.78
C THR A 182 -10.65 14.80 27.47
N LEU A 183 -9.69 13.87 27.33
CA LEU A 183 -9.00 13.61 26.06
C LEU A 183 -9.69 12.45 25.33
N ILE A 184 -10.01 12.63 24.05
CA ILE A 184 -10.65 11.58 23.24
C ILE A 184 -9.67 11.10 22.16
N ILE A 185 -9.34 9.82 22.20
CA ILE A 185 -8.47 9.14 21.24
C ILE A 185 -9.31 8.14 20.46
N LYS A 186 -9.24 8.16 19.14
CA LYS A 186 -9.87 7.16 18.27
C LYS A 186 -8.78 6.35 17.58
N ALA A 187 -8.91 5.04 17.57
CA ALA A 187 -8.12 4.14 16.74
C ALA A 187 -9.00 3.54 15.65
N GLN A 188 -8.48 3.46 14.44
CA GLN A 188 -9.01 2.62 13.37
C GLN A 188 -7.93 1.58 13.08
N VAL A 189 -8.28 0.31 13.04
CA VAL A 189 -7.35 -0.79 12.81
C VAL A 189 -7.88 -1.62 11.66
N GLN A 190 -7.02 -1.91 10.71
CA GLN A 190 -7.25 -2.82 9.60
C GLN A 190 -6.21 -3.93 9.70
N VAL A 191 -6.64 -5.12 10.10
CA VAL A 191 -5.79 -6.30 10.04
C VAL A 191 -5.69 -6.75 8.58
N ILE A 192 -4.49 -7.13 8.16
CA ILE A 192 -4.20 -7.52 6.78
C ILE A 192 -3.85 -9.01 6.78
N ARG A 193 -4.64 -9.77 6.03
CA ARG A 193 -4.44 -11.22 5.84
C ARG A 193 -3.30 -11.48 4.87
N GLU A 194 -2.40 -12.39 5.24
CA GLU A 194 -1.42 -12.99 4.34
C GLU A 194 -1.97 -14.30 3.78
N LYS A 195 -1.94 -14.49 2.45
CA LYS A 195 -2.20 -15.79 1.82
C LYS A 195 -0.94 -16.65 1.91
N ALA A 196 -0.99 -17.71 2.71
CA ALA A 196 0.15 -18.59 3.05
C ALA A 196 0.24 -19.87 2.20
N ASP A 197 -0.79 -20.13 1.40
CA ASP A 197 -0.95 -21.19 0.41
C ASP A 197 -0.20 -20.90 -0.90
N ARG A 198 0.04 -19.61 -1.21
CA ARG A 198 0.74 -19.15 -2.40
C ARG A 198 2.26 -19.33 -2.25
N PRO A 199 3.04 -19.48 -3.35
CA PRO A 199 4.49 -19.66 -3.29
C PRO A 199 5.25 -18.48 -2.66
N PHE A 200 4.56 -17.36 -2.46
CA PHE A 200 5.01 -16.20 -1.71
C PHE A 200 3.87 -15.75 -0.78
N ARG A 201 4.21 -15.09 0.34
CA ARG A 201 3.24 -14.46 1.24
C ARG A 201 2.61 -13.25 0.56
N CYS A 202 1.59 -13.48 -0.26
CA CYS A 202 0.86 -12.41 -0.94
C CYS A 202 -0.11 -11.72 0.01
N LEU A 203 -0.32 -10.43 -0.25
CA LEU A 203 -1.32 -9.61 0.41
C LEU A 203 -2.65 -9.76 -0.33
N ASP A 204 -3.77 -9.54 0.36
CA ASP A 204 -5.07 -9.46 -0.30
C ASP A 204 -5.11 -8.33 -1.35
N CYS A 205 -5.85 -8.55 -2.45
CA CYS A 205 -5.86 -7.68 -3.62
C CYS A 205 -6.29 -6.23 -3.30
N GLN A 206 -7.12 -6.04 -2.27
CA GLN A 206 -7.56 -4.72 -1.84
C GLN A 206 -6.45 -3.95 -1.13
N TYR A 207 -5.71 -4.60 -0.21
CA TYR A 207 -4.58 -3.97 0.50
C TYR A 207 -3.39 -3.75 -0.41
N ARG A 208 -3.16 -4.65 -1.38
CA ARG A 208 -2.09 -4.51 -2.38
C ARG A 208 -2.09 -3.14 -3.03
N ARG A 209 -3.24 -2.63 -3.50
CA ARG A 209 -3.31 -1.32 -4.18
C ARG A 209 -2.83 -0.17 -3.30
N GLU A 210 -3.30 -0.10 -2.06
CA GLU A 210 -2.95 0.99 -1.15
C GLU A 210 -1.51 0.86 -0.63
N LEU A 211 -1.05 -0.35 -0.34
CA LEU A 211 0.32 -0.58 0.13
C LEU A 211 1.36 -0.39 -0.97
N VAL A 212 1.08 -0.81 -2.20
CA VAL A 212 1.90 -0.43 -3.35
C VAL A 212 1.93 1.08 -3.48
N ARG A 213 0.79 1.80 -3.43
CA ARG A 213 0.76 3.27 -3.52
C ARG A 213 1.66 3.99 -2.51
N VAL A 214 1.77 3.48 -1.28
CA VAL A 214 2.62 4.06 -0.22
C VAL A 214 4.11 3.69 -0.40
N TYR A 215 4.41 2.43 -0.73
CA TYR A 215 5.77 1.91 -0.76
C TYR A 215 6.37 1.75 -2.17
N LEU A 216 5.66 2.18 -3.24
CA LEU A 216 6.07 1.98 -4.64
C LEU A 216 7.50 2.43 -4.86
N THR A 217 7.85 3.65 -4.42
CA THR A 217 9.21 4.20 -4.56
C THR A 217 10.27 3.31 -3.89
N ASN A 218 9.97 2.68 -2.75
CA ASN A 218 10.89 1.78 -2.06
C ASN A 218 11.01 0.43 -2.79
N VAL A 219 9.88 -0.13 -3.22
CA VAL A 219 9.81 -1.39 -4.00
C VAL A 219 10.58 -1.22 -5.32
N GLU A 220 10.33 -0.13 -6.04
CA GLU A 220 11.04 0.25 -7.26
C GLU A 220 12.53 0.46 -7.01
N GLN A 221 12.95 1.15 -5.94
CA GLN A 221 14.36 1.33 -5.62
C GLN A 221 15.08 0.00 -5.33
N ILE A 222 14.42 -0.94 -4.64
CA ILE A 222 14.96 -2.28 -4.37
C ILE A 222 15.12 -3.06 -5.69
N CYS A 223 14.07 -3.13 -6.51
CA CYS A 223 14.10 -3.82 -7.80
C CYS A 223 15.11 -3.17 -8.77
N ARG A 224 15.11 -1.84 -8.88
CA ARG A 224 16.03 -1.07 -9.74
C ARG A 224 17.48 -1.30 -9.34
N ARG A 225 17.82 -1.19 -8.05
CA ARG A 225 19.19 -1.44 -7.55
C ARG A 225 19.67 -2.85 -7.89
N PHE A 226 18.82 -3.86 -7.73
CA PHE A 226 19.16 -5.23 -8.12
C PHE A 226 19.43 -5.34 -9.62
N VAL A 227 18.56 -4.79 -10.47
CA VAL A 227 18.72 -4.84 -11.93
C VAL A 227 19.98 -4.07 -12.35
N GLU A 228 20.24 -2.89 -11.80
CA GLU A 228 21.46 -2.09 -12.04
C GLU A 228 22.74 -2.84 -11.64
N GLU A 229 22.74 -3.53 -10.49
CA GLU A 229 23.90 -4.34 -10.05
C GLU A 229 24.17 -5.50 -11.03
N ARG A 230 23.13 -6.22 -11.46
CA ARG A 230 23.24 -7.33 -12.41
C ARG A 230 23.65 -6.85 -13.80
N ARG A 231 23.06 -5.74 -14.25
CA ARG A 231 23.40 -5.06 -15.50
C ARG A 231 24.86 -4.57 -15.51
N SER A 232 25.33 -3.96 -14.43
CA SER A 232 26.73 -3.51 -14.32
C SER A 232 27.73 -4.67 -14.40
N LYS A 233 27.41 -5.81 -13.76
CA LYS A 233 28.21 -7.04 -13.87
C LYS A 233 28.25 -7.58 -15.30
N LEU A 234 27.14 -7.50 -16.02
CA LEU A 234 27.06 -7.96 -17.42
C LEU A 234 27.76 -7.00 -18.39
N GLY A 235 27.61 -5.68 -18.21
CA GLY A 235 28.34 -4.66 -18.97
C GLY A 235 29.85 -4.85 -18.88
N LYS A 236 30.37 -5.03 -17.65
CA LYS A 236 31.81 -5.33 -17.43
C LYS A 236 32.29 -6.61 -18.11
N LEU A 237 31.43 -7.62 -18.27
CA LEU A 237 31.77 -8.85 -19.01
C LEU A 237 31.86 -8.60 -20.51
N ILE A 238 30.99 -7.74 -21.07
CA ILE A 238 30.93 -7.39 -22.50
C ILE A 238 32.06 -6.41 -22.87
N GLU A 239 32.38 -5.46 -21.99
CA GLU A 239 33.47 -4.49 -22.14
C GLU A 239 34.86 -5.15 -22.13
N ASP A 240 35.04 -6.21 -21.33
CA ASP A 240 36.24 -7.06 -21.39
C ASP A 240 36.22 -7.88 -22.69
N LYS A 241 36.75 -7.30 -23.77
CA LYS A 241 36.81 -7.90 -25.10
C LYS A 241 37.43 -9.29 -25.10
N ALA A 242 38.39 -9.58 -24.21
CA ALA A 242 39.03 -10.90 -24.15
C ALA A 242 38.08 -11.94 -23.56
N ARG A 243 37.44 -11.64 -22.41
CA ARG A 243 36.43 -12.52 -21.81
C ARG A 243 35.20 -12.67 -22.69
N TRP A 244 34.69 -11.57 -23.27
CA TRP A 244 33.51 -11.61 -24.13
C TRP A 244 33.75 -12.42 -25.40
N THR A 245 34.89 -12.24 -26.07
CA THR A 245 35.24 -13.04 -27.26
C THR A 245 35.44 -14.51 -26.90
N SER A 246 36.08 -14.82 -25.77
CA SER A 246 36.22 -16.19 -25.28
C SER A 246 34.86 -16.84 -24.99
N PHE A 247 33.94 -16.13 -24.31
CA PHE A 247 32.59 -16.60 -24.04
C PHE A 247 31.75 -16.77 -25.31
N ARG A 248 31.86 -15.85 -26.29
CA ARG A 248 31.21 -15.98 -27.61
C ARG A 248 31.71 -17.21 -28.35
N SER A 249 33.02 -17.44 -28.42
CA SER A 249 33.61 -18.62 -29.05
C SER A 249 33.19 -19.92 -28.35
N PHE A 250 33.14 -19.93 -27.01
CA PHE A 250 32.59 -21.04 -26.22
C PHE A 250 31.12 -21.29 -26.58
N TRP A 251 30.25 -20.29 -26.51
CA TRP A 251 28.82 -20.42 -26.82
C TRP A 251 28.58 -20.91 -28.26
N LEU A 252 29.30 -20.34 -29.23
CA LEU A 252 29.21 -20.70 -30.64
C LEU A 252 29.84 -22.06 -30.99
N GLY A 253 30.78 -22.55 -30.19
CA GLY A 253 31.40 -23.88 -30.36
C GLY A 253 30.58 -25.04 -29.77
N ILE A 254 29.60 -24.77 -28.91
CA ILE A 254 28.80 -25.80 -28.24
C ILE A 254 27.65 -26.28 -29.14
N GLU A 255 27.33 -27.58 -29.10
CA GLU A 255 26.19 -28.14 -29.82
C GLU A 255 24.84 -27.48 -29.48
N GLN A 256 23.94 -27.42 -30.46
CA GLN A 256 22.61 -26.83 -30.30
C GLN A 256 21.81 -27.48 -29.16
N ASN A 257 21.95 -28.80 -28.95
CA ASN A 257 21.29 -29.52 -27.86
C ASN A 257 21.80 -29.11 -26.47
N ALA A 258 23.10 -28.83 -26.34
CA ALA A 258 23.67 -28.35 -25.09
C ALA A 258 23.33 -26.88 -24.83
N ARG A 259 23.32 -26.02 -25.86
CA ARG A 259 22.78 -24.64 -25.75
C ARG A 259 21.34 -24.64 -25.24
N ARG A 260 20.46 -25.48 -25.81
CA ARG A 260 19.05 -25.68 -25.40
C ARG A 260 18.87 -26.24 -23.98
N ARG A 261 19.94 -26.76 -23.34
CA ARG A 261 19.93 -27.17 -21.93
C ARG A 261 20.39 -26.01 -21.04
N MET A 262 21.46 -25.31 -21.40
CA MET A 262 21.97 -24.16 -20.64
C MET A 262 21.07 -22.92 -20.70
N SER A 263 20.26 -22.78 -21.77
CA SER A 263 19.28 -21.70 -21.92
C SER A 263 17.97 -21.94 -21.15
N ARG A 264 17.96 -22.91 -20.22
CA ARG A 264 16.81 -23.34 -19.44
C ARG A 264 17.20 -23.56 -17.98
N GLU A 265 16.36 -23.12 -17.06
CA GLU A 265 16.51 -23.40 -15.62
C GLU A 265 15.16 -23.73 -15.00
N LYS A 266 15.14 -24.58 -13.97
CA LYS A 266 13.91 -24.92 -13.26
C LYS A 266 13.32 -23.70 -12.56
N MET A 267 12.00 -23.57 -12.60
CA MET A 267 11.28 -22.49 -11.96
C MET A 267 11.56 -22.45 -10.46
N ASP A 268 11.49 -23.59 -9.76
CA ASP A 268 11.74 -23.64 -8.32
C ASP A 268 13.17 -23.19 -7.95
N ALA A 269 14.18 -23.51 -8.78
CA ALA A 269 15.56 -23.09 -8.59
C ALA A 269 15.71 -21.57 -8.69
N VAL A 270 15.11 -20.95 -9.73
CA VAL A 270 15.12 -19.48 -9.89
C VAL A 270 14.35 -18.80 -8.77
N LEU A 271 13.14 -19.28 -8.44
CA LEU A 271 12.32 -18.67 -7.39
C LEU A 271 13.01 -18.75 -6.01
N LYS A 272 13.72 -19.84 -5.68
CA LYS A 272 14.55 -19.93 -4.46
C LYS A 272 15.64 -18.85 -4.39
N VAL A 273 16.29 -18.53 -5.51
CA VAL A 273 17.29 -17.45 -5.59
C VAL A 273 16.63 -16.08 -5.40
N VAL A 274 15.46 -15.87 -6.01
CA VAL A 274 14.66 -14.63 -5.87
C VAL A 274 14.23 -14.41 -4.42
N VAL A 275 13.62 -15.40 -3.76
CA VAL A 275 13.25 -15.36 -2.33
C VAL A 275 14.47 -15.01 -1.48
N LYS A 276 15.59 -15.72 -1.68
CA LYS A 276 16.83 -15.48 -0.92
C LYS A 276 17.40 -14.07 -1.08
N HIS A 277 17.09 -13.37 -2.18
CA HIS A 277 17.60 -12.03 -2.43
C HIS A 277 16.66 -10.92 -1.93
N PHE A 278 15.35 -11.09 -2.06
CA PHE A 278 14.36 -10.04 -1.81
C PHE A 278 13.53 -10.22 -0.54
N PHE A 279 13.39 -11.45 -0.03
CA PHE A 279 12.54 -11.73 1.13
C PHE A 279 13.31 -11.64 2.45
N ILE A 280 13.17 -10.51 3.13
CA ILE A 280 13.60 -10.33 4.52
C ILE A 280 12.37 -10.53 5.41
N GLU A 281 12.44 -11.50 6.32
CA GLU A 281 11.36 -11.75 7.27
C GLU A 281 11.15 -10.50 8.16
N LYS A 282 9.90 -10.07 8.25
CA LYS A 282 9.37 -8.85 8.90
C LYS A 282 9.34 -7.56 8.07
N GLU A 283 10.00 -7.47 6.92
CA GLU A 283 9.92 -6.25 6.10
C GLU A 283 8.61 -6.19 5.27
N VAL A 284 7.87 -5.08 5.39
CA VAL A 284 6.70 -4.77 4.54
C VAL A 284 7.11 -4.76 3.06
N THR A 285 8.16 -4.00 2.79
CA THR A 285 8.78 -3.78 1.47
C THR A 285 9.18 -5.08 0.81
N SER A 286 9.83 -6.01 1.54
CA SER A 286 10.09 -7.37 1.04
C SER A 286 8.82 -8.10 0.64
N THR A 287 7.75 -8.01 1.43
CA THR A 287 6.47 -8.68 1.12
C THR A 287 5.86 -8.12 -0.18
N LEU A 288 5.88 -6.80 -0.34
CA LEU A 288 5.41 -6.11 -1.56
C LEU A 288 6.26 -6.40 -2.80
N VAL A 289 7.58 -6.49 -2.64
CA VAL A 289 8.50 -6.92 -3.72
C VAL A 289 8.17 -8.35 -4.16
N MET A 290 7.98 -9.29 -3.22
CA MET A 290 7.63 -10.67 -3.56
C MET A 290 6.26 -10.79 -4.25
N ASP A 291 5.26 -10.03 -3.81
CA ASP A 291 3.94 -9.99 -4.44
C ASP A 291 3.99 -9.39 -5.86
N SER A 292 4.80 -8.34 -6.09
CA SER A 292 5.06 -7.77 -7.42
C SER A 292 5.76 -8.77 -8.36
N LEU A 293 6.71 -9.55 -7.83
CA LEU A 293 7.41 -10.60 -8.58
C LEU A 293 6.50 -11.79 -8.89
N TYR A 294 5.55 -12.12 -7.99
CA TYR A 294 4.54 -13.15 -8.22
C TYR A 294 3.61 -12.81 -9.37
N SER A 295 3.08 -11.58 -9.42
CA SER A 295 2.22 -11.16 -10.52
C SER A 295 2.98 -11.01 -11.83
N GLY A 296 4.26 -10.63 -11.78
CA GLY A 296 5.17 -10.73 -12.93
C GLY A 296 5.29 -12.17 -13.45
N LEU A 297 5.43 -13.16 -12.56
CA LEU A 297 5.41 -14.58 -12.92
C LEU A 297 4.07 -15.00 -13.52
N LYS A 298 2.94 -14.57 -12.96
CA LYS A 298 1.60 -14.88 -13.51
C LYS A 298 1.36 -14.25 -14.88
N ALA A 299 1.87 -13.05 -15.14
CA ALA A 299 1.87 -12.46 -16.48
C ALA A 299 2.69 -13.31 -17.48
N LEU A 300 3.87 -13.79 -17.08
CA LEU A 300 4.70 -14.68 -17.92
C LEU A 300 4.01 -16.04 -18.19
N GLU A 301 3.36 -16.64 -17.18
CA GLU A 301 2.55 -17.86 -17.37
C GLU A 301 1.35 -17.59 -18.32
N GLY A 302 0.63 -16.49 -18.14
CA GLY A 302 -0.54 -16.11 -18.94
C GLY A 302 -0.22 -15.92 -20.43
N GLN A 303 0.91 -15.28 -20.75
CA GLN A 303 1.38 -15.11 -22.13
C GLN A 303 1.61 -16.45 -22.86
N THR A 304 1.94 -17.53 -22.14
CA THR A 304 2.14 -18.85 -22.75
C THR A 304 0.83 -19.54 -23.12
N LYS A 305 -0.23 -19.32 -22.33
CA LYS A 305 -1.58 -19.86 -22.58
C LYS A 305 -2.29 -19.14 -23.72
N SER A 306 -2.16 -17.81 -23.78
CA SER A 306 -2.88 -16.95 -24.76
C SER A 306 -2.44 -17.14 -26.22
N LYS A 307 -1.26 -17.75 -26.48
CA LYS A 307 -0.81 -18.08 -27.86
C LYS A 307 -1.68 -19.09 -28.61
N LYS A 308 -2.73 -19.67 -27.99
CA LYS A 308 -3.74 -20.50 -28.66
C LYS A 308 -4.97 -19.75 -29.20
N GLY A 309 -5.12 -18.45 -28.94
CA GLY A 309 -6.22 -17.63 -29.49
C GLY A 309 -5.82 -16.17 -29.65
N ARG A 310 -5.77 -15.65 -30.88
CA ARG A 310 -5.26 -14.29 -31.17
C ARG A 310 -6.39 -13.31 -31.49
N VAL A 311 -6.12 -12.03 -31.19
CA VAL A 311 -6.84 -10.79 -31.60
C VAL A 311 -8.18 -10.55 -30.86
N LYS A 312 -8.33 -9.55 -29.98
CA LYS A 312 -8.30 -8.09 -30.22
C LYS A 312 -7.95 -7.34 -28.91
N LEU A 313 -6.99 -6.41 -28.95
CA LEU A 313 -7.15 -4.95 -29.09
C LEU A 313 -7.37 -4.24 -27.73
N LEU A 314 -6.30 -3.65 -27.22
CA LEU A 314 -6.20 -2.28 -26.72
C LEU A 314 -4.71 -1.88 -26.82
N GLU A 315 -4.40 -0.60 -26.65
CA GLU A 315 -3.20 0.04 -27.21
C GLU A 315 -1.86 -0.62 -26.81
N ALA A 316 -1.03 -0.86 -27.82
CA ALA A 316 0.32 -1.35 -27.64
C ALA A 316 1.26 -0.17 -27.31
N GLU A 317 1.33 0.21 -26.03
CA GLU A 317 2.62 0.68 -25.52
C GLU A 317 3.66 -0.43 -25.80
N GLU A 318 4.85 -0.05 -26.27
CA GLU A 318 5.93 -0.99 -26.64
C GLU A 318 6.47 -1.71 -25.40
N MET A 319 5.74 -2.72 -24.93
CA MET A 319 6.23 -3.62 -23.90
C MET A 319 7.45 -4.37 -24.46
N PRO A 320 8.63 -4.21 -23.84
CA PRO A 320 9.87 -4.78 -24.36
C PRO A 320 9.75 -6.29 -24.49
N ALA A 321 10.11 -6.84 -25.67
CA ALA A 321 9.90 -8.24 -26.00
C ALA A 321 10.47 -9.17 -24.91
N PRO A 322 9.74 -10.22 -24.47
CA PRO A 322 10.12 -10.97 -23.27
C PRO A 322 11.45 -11.70 -23.45
N ILE A 323 12.37 -11.53 -22.49
CA ILE A 323 13.67 -12.22 -22.45
C ILE A 323 13.50 -13.71 -22.10
N VAL A 324 12.48 -14.02 -21.28
CA VAL A 324 12.20 -15.35 -20.73
C VAL A 324 10.75 -15.74 -21.03
N ARG A 325 10.51 -17.02 -21.34
CA ARG A 325 9.19 -17.65 -21.34
C ARG A 325 9.14 -18.81 -20.34
N VAL A 326 7.93 -19.15 -19.88
CA VAL A 326 7.71 -20.35 -19.06
C VAL A 326 7.38 -21.54 -19.97
N GLU A 327 8.08 -22.67 -19.80
CA GLU A 327 7.77 -23.95 -20.43
C GLU A 327 7.57 -25.01 -19.34
N LYS A 328 6.31 -25.38 -19.04
CA LYS A 328 5.96 -26.24 -17.90
C LYS A 328 6.54 -25.64 -16.60
N ASP A 329 7.49 -26.32 -15.97
CA ASP A 329 8.12 -25.92 -14.70
C ASP A 329 9.53 -25.31 -14.89
N ALA A 330 9.83 -24.75 -16.07
CA ALA A 330 11.13 -24.17 -16.40
C ALA A 330 11.01 -22.78 -17.03
N PHE A 331 11.95 -21.91 -16.69
CA PHE A 331 12.21 -20.67 -17.40
C PHE A 331 13.14 -20.95 -18.59
N VAL A 332 12.81 -20.40 -19.75
CA VAL A 332 13.50 -20.64 -21.01
C VAL A 332 13.78 -19.30 -21.69
N LEU A 333 15.03 -19.05 -22.05
CA LEU A 333 15.42 -17.86 -22.81
C LEU A 333 14.78 -17.91 -24.21
N VAL A 334 14.22 -16.78 -24.66
CA VAL A 334 13.30 -16.74 -25.82
C VAL A 334 14.04 -16.77 -27.17
N ASP A 335 15.28 -16.30 -27.18
CA ASP A 335 16.12 -16.04 -28.37
C ASP A 335 17.59 -16.44 -28.08
N ASP A 336 18.54 -16.15 -28.97
CA ASP A 336 19.96 -16.42 -28.74
C ASP A 336 20.49 -15.69 -27.49
N VAL A 337 21.26 -16.42 -26.70
CA VAL A 337 21.76 -15.96 -25.39
C VAL A 337 22.70 -14.77 -25.53
N LEU A 338 23.50 -14.66 -26.60
CA LEU A 338 24.40 -13.53 -26.77
C LEU A 338 23.61 -12.24 -27.02
N LEU A 339 22.59 -12.30 -27.88
CA LEU A 339 21.69 -11.16 -28.16
C LEU A 339 20.89 -10.76 -26.91
N LEU A 340 20.38 -11.72 -26.14
CA LEU A 340 19.64 -11.44 -24.91
C LEU A 340 20.54 -10.85 -23.81
N LEU A 341 21.81 -11.26 -23.72
CA LEU A 341 22.78 -10.68 -22.78
C LEU A 341 23.19 -9.25 -23.19
N GLU A 342 23.48 -9.01 -24.48
CA GLU A 342 23.78 -7.67 -24.98
C GLU A 342 22.58 -6.73 -24.78
N ARG A 343 21.37 -7.21 -25.04
CA ARG A 343 20.14 -6.45 -24.75
C ARG A 343 19.97 -6.17 -23.26
N ALA A 344 20.08 -7.17 -22.38
CA ALA A 344 19.97 -6.97 -20.94
C ALA A 344 21.03 -6.01 -20.35
N ALA A 345 22.17 -5.84 -21.03
CA ALA A 345 23.19 -4.85 -20.68
C ALA A 345 22.87 -3.43 -21.18
N MET A 346 22.14 -3.28 -22.29
CA MET A 346 21.96 -2.02 -23.02
C MET A 346 20.57 -1.40 -22.92
N GLU A 347 19.52 -2.19 -22.73
CA GLU A 347 18.12 -1.73 -22.68
C GLU A 347 17.89 -0.71 -21.55
N PRO A 348 17.38 0.51 -21.82
CA PRO A 348 17.21 1.54 -20.80
C PRO A 348 16.19 1.09 -19.75
N LEU A 349 16.47 1.38 -18.47
CA LEU A 349 15.47 1.17 -17.42
C LEU A 349 14.38 2.25 -17.52
N PRO A 350 13.14 1.97 -17.08
CA PRO A 350 12.10 2.98 -17.00
C PRO A 350 12.59 4.24 -16.27
N PRO A 351 12.13 5.44 -16.65
CA PRO A 351 12.51 6.68 -15.98
C PRO A 351 12.26 6.59 -14.47
N LYS A 352 13.08 7.30 -13.70
CA LYS A 352 12.95 7.33 -12.24
C LYS A 352 11.90 8.37 -11.88
N ASP A 353 10.76 7.94 -11.33
CA ASP A 353 9.78 8.87 -10.79
C ASP A 353 10.33 9.51 -9.51
N GLU A 354 10.83 10.75 -9.63
CA GLU A 354 11.39 11.53 -8.50
C GLU A 354 10.30 11.96 -7.49
N LYS A 355 9.01 11.74 -7.81
CA LYS A 355 7.88 12.02 -6.92
C LYS A 355 7.69 10.89 -5.90
N GLY A 356 8.57 10.86 -4.90
CA GLY A 356 8.34 10.08 -3.69
C GLY A 356 7.03 10.48 -2.97
N PRO A 357 6.51 9.64 -2.07
CA PRO A 357 5.27 9.91 -1.36
C PRO A 357 5.39 11.24 -0.58
N GLN A 358 4.54 12.21 -0.94
CA GLN A 358 4.36 13.42 -0.13
C GLN A 358 3.76 13.02 1.22
N ASN A 359 4.60 12.89 2.24
CA ASN A 359 4.17 13.03 3.63
C ASN A 359 3.60 14.44 3.78
N ARG A 360 2.28 14.58 3.60
CA ARG A 360 1.55 15.83 3.80
C ARG A 360 1.36 16.09 5.29
N THR A 361 2.46 16.35 6.00
CA THR A 361 2.43 17.34 7.07
C THR A 361 2.06 18.67 6.42
N LYS A 362 0.75 18.96 6.41
CA LYS A 362 0.19 20.22 5.94
C LYS A 362 0.44 21.29 7.00
N ASP A 363 1.71 21.64 7.19
CA ASP A 363 2.08 22.83 7.95
C ASP A 363 1.70 24.05 7.13
N GLY A 364 0.79 24.85 7.68
CA GLY A 364 0.31 26.06 7.06
C GLY A 364 1.15 27.26 7.44
N ASN A 365 1.55 28.01 6.40
CA ASN A 365 1.51 29.48 6.36
C ASN A 365 2.71 30.29 6.89
N SER A 366 3.63 30.60 5.98
CA SER A 366 4.11 31.96 5.62
C SER A 366 5.03 31.83 4.37
N GLY A 367 5.07 32.72 3.38
CA GLY A 367 4.50 34.05 3.28
C GLY A 367 5.61 35.10 3.28
N GLU A 368 6.34 35.23 2.17
CA GLU A 368 7.01 36.47 1.71
C GLU A 368 7.55 36.31 0.28
N ASP A 369 7.62 37.43 -0.45
CA ASP A 369 7.86 37.51 -1.90
C ASP A 369 9.31 37.23 -2.31
N PHE A 370 9.51 36.70 -3.52
CA PHE A 370 10.56 37.25 -4.40
C PHE A 370 10.13 37.30 -5.88
N ASN A 371 10.60 38.37 -6.52
CA ASN A 371 10.08 38.96 -7.74
C ASN A 371 10.70 38.35 -9.01
N LYS A 372 9.89 38.30 -10.08
CA LYS A 372 10.26 38.49 -11.50
C LYS A 372 11.33 37.64 -12.23
N ASP A 373 10.95 37.37 -13.48
CA ASP A 373 11.78 37.34 -14.69
C ASP A 373 13.03 36.46 -14.73
N CYS A 374 12.92 35.32 -15.45
CA CYS A 374 13.92 34.98 -16.47
C CYS A 374 13.47 33.94 -17.52
N TYR A 375 13.75 34.27 -18.79
CA TYR A 375 13.84 33.44 -20.00
C TYR A 375 12.63 32.70 -20.57
N ARG A 376 11.99 33.39 -21.52
CA ARG A 376 11.57 32.80 -22.81
C ARG A 376 12.79 32.36 -23.65
N ALA A 377 12.54 31.38 -24.52
CA ALA A 377 13.21 31.10 -25.80
C ALA A 377 14.67 30.56 -25.77
N ARG A 378 14.82 29.27 -26.05
CA ARG A 378 14.87 28.77 -27.43
C ARG A 378 14.27 27.37 -27.55
#